data_AF-A0A4Y2EL07-F1
#
_entry.id   AF-A0A4Y2EL07-F1
#
_cell.length_a   1.000
_cell.length_b   1.000
_cell.length_c   1.000
_cell.angle_alpha   90.00
_cell.angle_beta   90.00
_cell.angle_gamma   90.00
#
_symmetry.space_group_name_H-M   'P 1'
#
loop_
_entity.id
_entity.type
_entity.pdbx_description
1 polymer ?
#
loop_
_entity_poly.entity_id
_entity_poly.type
_entity_poly.pdbx_seq_one_letter_code
_entity_poly.pdbx_strand_id
1 'polypeptide(L)'
;MKYFAVVFALFLCLAITFVECQNKPPQVGKPQFSLQGGGGGKNHRNFQAGYNAGVGTRVWESKRKDMSLDVGANYGRGFARMNGHTFKSKPQYGLGASFKWGKK
;
A
#
# COMPACT_ATOMS: atom_id res chain seq x y z
N MET A 1 -9.08 -39.92 -33.52
CA MET A 1 -9.35 -38.48 -33.31
C MET A 1 -10.31 -38.16 -32.15
N LYS A 2 -11.11 -39.10 -31.62
CA LYS A 2 -12.09 -38.83 -30.55
C LYS A 2 -11.48 -38.52 -29.18
N TYR A 3 -10.30 -39.04 -28.86
CA TYR A 3 -9.64 -38.85 -27.56
C TYR A 3 -9.00 -37.47 -27.37
N PHE A 4 -8.63 -36.77 -28.45
CA PHE A 4 -8.00 -35.45 -28.37
C PHE A 4 -8.93 -34.37 -27.83
N ALA A 5 -10.21 -34.41 -28.22
CA ALA A 5 -11.22 -33.47 -27.75
C ALA A 5 -11.50 -33.64 -26.24
N VAL A 6 -11.47 -34.88 -25.74
CA VAL A 6 -11.71 -35.20 -24.33
C VAL A 6 -10.55 -34.74 -23.46
N VAL A 7 -9.30 -34.96 -23.90
CA VAL A 7 -8.11 -34.49 -23.20
C VAL A 7 -8.07 -32.96 -23.15
N PHE A 8 -8.42 -32.30 -24.25
CA PHE A 8 -8.47 -30.83 -24.30
C PHE A 8 -9.57 -30.26 -23.39
N ALA A 9 -10.76 -30.88 -23.36
CA ALA A 9 -11.84 -30.46 -22.46
C ALA A 9 -11.47 -30.62 -20.98
N LEU A 10 -10.81 -31.72 -20.61
CA LEU A 10 -10.30 -31.93 -19.25
C LEU A 10 -9.24 -30.90 -18.86
N PHE A 11 -8.34 -30.56 -19.79
CA PHE A 11 -7.34 -29.51 -19.57
C PHE A 11 -7.97 -28.14 -19.39
N LEU A 12 -9.02 -27.82 -20.16
CA LEU A 12 -9.77 -26.57 -20.03
C LEU A 12 -10.50 -26.49 -18.68
N CYS A 13 -11.14 -27.57 -18.24
CA CYS A 13 -11.79 -27.64 -16.93
C CYS A 13 -10.79 -27.48 -15.78
N LEU A 14 -9.60 -28.09 -15.87
CA LEU A 14 -8.51 -27.91 -14.91
C LEU A 14 -7.98 -26.46 -14.90
N ALA A 15 -7.85 -25.83 -16.06
CA ALA A 15 -7.42 -24.44 -16.13
C ALA A 15 -8.44 -23.47 -15.49
N ILE A 16 -9.75 -23.72 -15.67
CA ILE A 16 -10.82 -22.91 -15.09
C ILE A 16 -10.85 -23.01 -13.56
N THR A 17 -10.67 -24.21 -12.99
CA THR A 17 -10.68 -24.40 -11.53
C THR A 17 -9.48 -23.76 -10.82
N PHE A 18 -8.33 -23.67 -11.49
CA PHE A 18 -7.15 -22.97 -10.95
C PHE A 18 -7.32 -21.44 -10.91
N VAL A 19 -8.14 -20.86 -11.80
CA VAL A 19 -8.35 -19.40 -11.87
C VAL A 19 -9.27 -18.89 -10.75
N GLU A 20 -10.23 -19.70 -10.29
CA GLU A 20 -11.21 -19.26 -9.28
C GLU A 20 -10.70 -19.32 -7.83
N CYS A 21 -9.56 -19.97 -7.57
CA CYS A 21 -9.13 -20.31 -6.21
C CYS A 21 -8.09 -19.37 -5.56
N GLN A 22 -7.93 -18.13 -6.05
CA GLN A 22 -7.11 -17.10 -5.37
C GLN A 22 -7.95 -16.13 -4.51
N ASN A 23 -9.09 -16.59 -4.01
CA ASN A 23 -9.92 -15.82 -3.08
C ASN A 23 -9.36 -15.85 -1.64
N LYS A 24 -8.14 -15.30 -1.46
CA LYS A 24 -7.68 -14.88 -0.12
C LYS A 24 -8.76 -13.98 0.52
N PRO A 25 -9.17 -14.21 1.78
CA PRO A 25 -10.20 -13.41 2.42
C PRO A 25 -9.81 -11.94 2.44
N PRO A 26 -10.78 -11.02 2.33
CA PRO A 26 -10.52 -9.60 2.37
C PRO A 26 -9.78 -9.25 3.66
N GLN A 27 -8.67 -8.53 3.56
CA GLN A 27 -7.79 -8.23 4.69
C GLN A 27 -8.28 -7.00 5.47
N VAL A 28 -9.58 -6.98 5.78
CA VAL A 28 -10.24 -5.95 6.57
C VAL A 28 -9.79 -6.04 8.02
N GLY A 29 -9.57 -4.89 8.65
CA GLY A 29 -9.18 -4.79 10.07
C GLY A 29 -7.69 -5.03 10.34
N LYS A 30 -6.89 -5.43 9.35
CA LYS A 30 -5.44 -5.61 9.55
C LYS A 30 -4.72 -4.25 9.58
N PRO A 31 -3.94 -3.96 10.63
CA PRO A 31 -3.15 -2.74 10.68
C PRO A 31 -2.09 -2.75 9.58
N GLN A 32 -1.99 -1.64 8.87
CA GLN A 32 -1.01 -1.34 7.85
C GLN A 32 -0.11 -0.25 8.40
N PHE A 33 1.20 -0.52 8.46
CA PHE A 33 2.18 0.45 8.89
C PHE A 33 2.94 0.97 7.68
N SER A 34 3.19 2.26 7.66
CA SER A 34 4.02 2.91 6.66
C SER A 34 5.07 3.75 7.37
N LEU A 35 6.32 3.65 6.94
CA LEU A 35 7.38 4.53 7.37
C LEU A 35 8.09 5.04 6.12
N GLN A 36 8.10 6.34 5.96
CA GLN A 36 8.71 7.03 4.83
C GLN A 36 9.76 7.97 5.41
N GLY A 37 10.99 7.88 4.92
CA GLY A 37 12.07 8.78 5.27
C GLY A 37 12.64 9.37 4.00
N GLY A 38 12.88 10.67 4.00
CA GLY A 38 13.46 11.37 2.86
C GLY A 38 14.39 12.46 3.34
N GLY A 39 15.52 12.62 2.67
CA GLY A 39 16.48 13.67 2.98
C GLY A 39 17.40 13.94 1.82
N GLY A 40 17.95 15.14 1.80
CA GLY A 40 18.90 15.60 0.80
C GLY A 40 19.73 16.74 1.38
N GLY A 41 20.89 17.01 0.81
CA GLY A 41 21.75 18.07 1.33
C GLY A 41 23.04 18.18 0.54
N LYS A 42 23.63 19.37 0.54
CA LYS A 42 24.93 19.60 -0.08
C LYS A 42 26.07 19.21 0.85
N ASN A 43 25.93 19.40 2.16
CA ASN A 43 26.97 19.09 3.15
C ASN A 43 26.40 19.03 4.58
N HIS A 44 27.25 18.72 5.57
CA HIS A 44 26.86 18.64 6.98
C HIS A 44 26.34 19.95 7.59
N ARG A 45 26.57 21.11 6.95
CA ARG A 45 26.05 22.41 7.38
C ARG A 45 24.75 22.80 6.67
N ASN A 46 24.42 22.11 5.58
CA ASN A 46 23.30 22.37 4.68
C ASN A 46 22.64 21.05 4.25
N PHE A 47 21.70 20.57 5.06
CA PHE A 47 20.92 19.36 4.79
C PHE A 47 19.47 19.52 5.20
N GLN A 48 18.60 18.71 4.62
CA GLN A 48 17.21 18.55 5.01
C GLN A 48 16.90 17.07 5.11
N ALA A 49 16.15 16.68 6.13
CA ALA A 49 15.69 15.33 6.34
C ALA A 49 14.30 15.38 6.93
N GLY A 50 13.51 14.35 6.71
CA GLY A 50 12.19 14.23 7.29
C GLY A 50 11.75 12.79 7.29
N TYR A 51 10.82 12.49 8.17
CA TYR A 51 10.15 11.21 8.21
C TYR A 51 8.64 11.41 8.31
N ASN A 52 7.91 10.40 7.87
CA ASN A 52 6.48 10.26 8.03
C ASN A 52 6.18 8.81 8.42
N ALA A 53 5.54 8.62 9.56
CA ALA A 53 5.06 7.33 10.03
C ALA A 53 3.53 7.35 9.96
N GLY A 54 2.93 6.33 9.35
CA GLY A 54 1.49 6.19 9.25
C GLY A 54 1.03 4.82 9.73
N VAL A 55 -0.12 4.79 10.39
CA VAL A 55 -0.86 3.57 10.73
C VAL A 55 -2.25 3.67 10.13
N GLY A 56 -2.68 2.63 9.43
CA GLY A 56 -4.02 2.57 8.86
C GLY A 56 -4.59 1.17 8.93
N THR A 57 -5.83 1.02 8.53
CA THR A 57 -6.49 -0.27 8.41
C THR A 57 -7.43 -0.23 7.22
N ARG A 58 -7.60 -1.37 6.58
CA ARG A 58 -8.66 -1.52 5.60
C ARG A 58 -9.99 -1.69 6.32
N VAL A 59 -10.94 -0.81 6.08
CA VAL A 59 -12.27 -0.90 6.71
C VAL A 59 -13.27 -1.66 5.84
N TRP A 60 -13.03 -1.69 4.53
CA TRP A 60 -13.92 -2.36 3.60
C TRP A 60 -13.16 -2.82 2.36
N GLU A 61 -13.59 -3.95 1.81
CA GLU A 61 -13.10 -4.52 0.56
C GLU A 61 -14.29 -5.13 -0.17
N SER A 62 -14.39 -4.90 -1.48
CA SER A 62 -15.45 -5.51 -2.29
C SER A 62 -15.26 -7.02 -2.35
N LYS A 63 -16.37 -7.75 -2.52
CA LYS A 63 -16.35 -9.22 -2.71
C LYS A 63 -15.54 -9.65 -3.94
N ARG A 64 -15.47 -8.77 -4.95
CA ARG A 64 -14.72 -8.97 -6.20
C ARG A 64 -13.28 -8.49 -6.13
N LYS A 65 -12.83 -7.94 -4.98
CA LYS A 65 -11.48 -7.41 -4.72
C LYS A 65 -11.02 -6.29 -5.64
N ASP A 66 -11.94 -5.71 -6.40
CA ASP A 66 -11.72 -4.61 -7.33
C ASP A 66 -11.78 -3.24 -6.65
N MET A 67 -12.28 -3.18 -5.41
CA MET A 67 -12.42 -1.95 -4.63
C MET A 67 -12.01 -2.16 -3.17
N SER A 68 -11.35 -1.17 -2.58
CA SER A 68 -11.05 -1.17 -1.15
C SER A 68 -11.09 0.24 -0.57
N LEU A 69 -11.56 0.35 0.67
CA LEU A 69 -11.52 1.56 1.48
C LEU A 69 -10.54 1.35 2.64
N ASP A 70 -9.47 2.13 2.65
CA ASP A 70 -8.49 2.16 3.73
C ASP A 70 -8.66 3.48 4.52
N VAL A 71 -8.52 3.44 5.84
CA VAL A 71 -8.48 4.63 6.70
C VAL A 71 -7.19 4.62 7.51
N GLY A 72 -6.66 5.78 7.87
CA GLY A 72 -5.46 5.83 8.68
C GLY A 72 -5.11 7.20 9.21
N ALA A 73 -4.15 7.19 10.12
CA ALA A 73 -3.52 8.34 10.70
C ALA A 73 -2.03 8.38 10.33
N ASN A 74 -1.46 9.57 10.21
CA ASN A 74 -0.03 9.74 10.02
C ASN A 74 0.55 10.84 10.90
N TYR A 75 1.85 10.73 11.12
CA TYR A 75 2.68 11.65 11.87
C TYR A 75 3.98 11.89 11.12
N GLY A 76 4.27 13.13 10.80
CA GLY A 76 5.49 13.51 10.09
C GLY A 76 6.25 14.64 10.78
N ARG A 77 7.58 14.61 10.64
CA ARG A 77 8.45 15.69 11.08
C ARG A 77 9.67 15.84 10.18
N GLY A 78 10.00 17.09 9.87
CA GLY A 78 11.19 17.49 9.14
C GLY A 78 12.21 18.19 10.04
N PHE A 79 13.46 18.11 9.61
CA PHE A 79 14.62 18.79 10.18
C PHE A 79 15.44 19.33 9.02
N ALA A 80 15.85 20.59 9.09
CA ALA A 80 16.77 21.19 8.14
C ALA A 80 17.92 21.83 8.89
N ARG A 81 19.09 21.85 8.29
CA ARG A 81 20.23 22.65 8.73
C ARG A 81 20.59 23.57 7.58
N MET A 82 20.65 24.87 7.84
CA MET A 82 21.04 25.88 6.86
C MET A 82 22.11 26.76 7.48
N ASN A 83 23.27 26.85 6.82
CA ASN A 83 24.44 27.59 7.28
C ASN A 83 24.85 27.28 8.72
N GLY A 84 24.70 26.01 9.15
CA GLY A 84 25.02 25.58 10.51
C GLY A 84 23.92 25.82 11.54
N HIS A 85 22.80 26.45 11.18
CA HIS A 85 21.64 26.59 12.06
C HIS A 85 20.64 25.45 11.82
N THR A 86 20.20 24.79 12.89
CA THR A 86 19.20 23.71 12.80
C THR A 86 17.79 24.27 12.96
N PHE A 87 16.95 23.95 12.01
CA PHE A 87 15.52 24.21 11.97
C PHE A 87 14.76 22.89 12.11
N LYS A 88 13.70 22.87 12.91
CA LYS A 88 12.80 21.73 13.03
C LYS A 88 11.43 22.17 12.53
N SER A 89 10.82 21.36 11.67
CA SER A 89 9.43 21.61 11.30
C SER A 89 8.51 21.38 12.49
N LYS A 90 7.34 22.02 12.45
CA LYS A 90 6.23 21.62 13.32
C LYS A 90 5.84 20.17 12.97
N PRO A 91 5.42 19.38 13.97
CA PRO A 91 4.84 18.07 13.70
C PRO A 91 3.59 18.22 12.83
N GLN A 92 3.47 17.35 11.83
CA GLN A 92 2.28 17.23 11.00
C GLN A 92 1.53 15.96 11.38
N TYR A 93 0.23 16.10 11.63
CA TYR A 93 -0.68 14.99 11.86
C TYR A 93 -1.71 14.99 10.74
N GLY A 94 -2.04 13.81 10.24
CA GLY A 94 -3.06 13.65 9.20
C GLY A 94 -3.98 12.49 9.54
N LEU A 95 -5.27 12.68 9.24
CA LEU A 95 -6.27 11.62 9.21
C LEU A 95 -6.79 11.56 7.77
N GLY A 96 -6.91 10.36 7.23
CA GLY A 96 -7.31 10.20 5.83
C GLY A 96 -8.01 8.88 5.56
N ALA A 97 -8.83 8.90 4.53
CA ALA A 97 -9.40 7.72 3.89
C ALA A 97 -8.89 7.64 2.45
N SER A 98 -8.62 6.44 1.97
CA SER A 98 -8.20 6.17 0.61
C SER A 98 -9.14 5.15 0.00
N PHE A 99 -9.83 5.54 -1.06
CA PHE A 99 -10.62 4.64 -1.88
C PHE A 99 -9.78 4.21 -3.09
N LYS A 100 -9.56 2.91 -3.22
CA LYS A 100 -8.86 2.32 -4.36
C LYS A 100 -9.88 1.59 -5.22
N TRP A 101 -9.90 1.88 -6.52
CA TRP A 101 -10.69 1.14 -7.51
C TRP A 101 -9.74 0.64 -8.62
N GLY A 102 -10.09 -0.49 -9.24
CA GLY A 102 -9.44 -0.94 -10.48
C GLY A 102 -8.26 -1.89 -10.30
N LYS A 103 -8.15 -2.56 -9.15
CA LYS A 103 -7.22 -3.70 -9.02
C LYS A 103 -7.82 -4.93 -9.71
N LYS A 104 -7.15 -5.40 -10.77
CA LYS A 104 -7.22 -6.78 -11.26
C LYS A 104 -5.98 -7.51 -10.78
#